data_AF-A0A348UZW4-F1
#
_entry.id   AF-A0A348UZW4-F1
#
_cell.length_a   1.000
_cell.length_b   1.000
_cell.length_c   1.000
_cell.angle_alpha   90.00
_cell.angle_beta   90.00
_cell.angle_gamma   90.00
#
_symmetry.space_group_name_H-M   'P 1'
#
loop_
_entity.id
_entity.type
_entity.pdbx_description
1 polymer ?
#
loop_
_entity_poly.entity_id
_entity_poly.type
_entity_poly.pdbx_seq_one_letter_code
_entity_poly.pdbx_strand_id
1 'polypeptide(L)'
;MNWETLARELVQPTDSKIILLVMDGLGGLPVNGQTELEAARKPKLDETARRGVCGLTDPVFMGITPGSGPAHLSLFGYDPLHYQLGRGILEAMGSGVEVGREDVVARGNFATLSQGLVVDRRAGRISTEENVRLCQLLNQQLAEVNGVKISLYPGKEHRFVLKSWQIGRAHV
;
A
#
# COMPACT_ATOMS: atom_id res chain seq x y z
N MET A 1 14.62 -4.05 25.24
CA MET A 1 13.71 -5.08 24.72
C MET A 1 12.78 -4.38 23.73
N ASN A 2 12.72 -4.81 22.46
CA ASN A 2 11.81 -4.19 21.50
C ASN A 2 10.40 -4.80 21.67
N TRP A 3 9.38 -4.04 21.28
CA TRP A 3 7.98 -4.45 21.40
C TRP A 3 7.70 -5.80 20.74
N GLU A 4 8.28 -6.07 19.56
CA GLU A 4 8.06 -7.30 18.82
C GLU A 4 8.54 -8.55 19.54
N THR A 5 9.71 -8.49 20.19
CA THR A 5 10.25 -9.61 20.98
C THR A 5 9.32 -9.87 22.16
N LEU A 6 8.93 -8.81 22.88
CA LEU A 6 8.01 -8.93 24.02
C LEU A 6 6.64 -9.49 23.59
N ALA A 7 6.08 -9.01 22.47
CA ALA A 7 4.82 -9.48 21.95
C ALA A 7 4.87 -10.99 21.66
N ARG A 8 5.94 -11.47 21.01
CA ARG A 8 6.15 -12.90 20.71
C ARG A 8 6.24 -13.77 21.97
N GLU A 9 6.90 -13.29 23.02
CA GLU A 9 7.01 -14.01 24.29
C GLU A 9 5.67 -14.07 25.06
N LEU A 10 4.81 -13.08 24.87
CA LEU A 10 3.52 -12.97 25.58
C LEU A 10 2.33 -13.57 24.81
N VAL A 11 2.49 -13.94 23.53
CA VAL A 11 1.40 -14.54 22.73
C VAL A 11 0.96 -15.86 23.36
N GLN A 12 -0.35 -15.97 23.62
CA GLN A 12 -0.99 -17.22 24.02
C GLN A 12 -1.99 -17.65 22.94
N PRO A 13 -1.90 -18.89 22.41
CA PRO A 13 -2.87 -19.38 21.45
C PRO A 13 -4.22 -19.60 22.12
N THR A 14 -5.29 -19.26 21.41
CA THR A 14 -6.67 -19.55 21.83
C THR A 14 -7.48 -20.02 20.62
N ASP A 15 -8.60 -20.70 20.86
CA ASP A 15 -9.49 -21.14 19.77
C ASP A 15 -10.24 -19.95 19.10
N SER A 16 -10.28 -18.81 19.79
CA SER A 16 -10.89 -17.57 19.33
C SER A 16 -10.24 -17.03 18.05
N LYS A 17 -11.01 -16.23 17.31
CA LYS A 17 -10.53 -15.55 16.10
C LYS A 17 -10.57 -14.04 16.35
N ILE A 18 -9.58 -13.34 15.82
CA ILE A 18 -9.50 -11.87 15.87
C ILE A 18 -10.01 -11.32 14.54
N ILE A 19 -10.94 -10.37 14.60
CA ILE A 19 -11.41 -9.62 13.44
C ILE A 19 -10.99 -8.17 13.62
N LEU A 20 -10.12 -7.69 12.73
CA LEU A 20 -9.76 -6.28 12.63
C LEU A 20 -10.54 -5.65 11.47
N LEU A 21 -11.49 -4.77 11.78
CA LEU A 21 -12.26 -4.01 10.80
C LEU A 21 -11.67 -2.60 10.67
N VAL A 22 -11.18 -2.27 9.47
CA VAL A 22 -10.63 -0.93 9.16
C VAL A 22 -11.62 -0.18 8.26
N MET A 23 -12.11 0.96 8.73
CA MET A 23 -12.91 1.89 7.93
C MET A 23 -12.01 3.04 7.46
N ASP A 24 -11.62 3.03 6.19
CA ASP A 24 -10.70 4.02 5.64
C ASP A 24 -11.31 5.43 5.67
N GLY A 25 -10.53 6.41 6.12
CA GLY A 25 -10.98 7.80 6.23
C GLY A 25 -12.13 8.05 7.22
N LEU A 26 -12.31 7.21 8.24
CA LEU A 26 -13.42 7.34 9.21
C LEU A 26 -13.38 8.65 10.02
N GLY A 27 -12.18 9.14 10.34
CA GLY A 27 -11.99 10.36 11.12
C GLY A 27 -12.52 11.58 10.38
N GLY A 28 -13.23 12.44 11.11
CA GLY A 28 -13.88 13.62 10.56
C GLY A 28 -13.74 14.85 11.46
N LEU A 29 -14.11 16.02 10.93
CA LEU A 29 -14.13 17.27 11.71
C LEU A 29 -15.59 17.70 11.92
N PRO A 30 -15.91 18.30 13.07
CA PRO A 30 -17.27 18.69 13.34
C PRO A 30 -17.74 19.81 12.41
N VAL A 31 -18.88 19.59 11.75
CA VAL A 31 -19.62 20.59 10.98
C VAL A 31 -20.95 20.82 11.69
N ASN A 32 -21.20 22.04 12.15
CA ASN A 32 -22.37 22.39 12.97
C ASN A 32 -22.47 21.55 14.27
N GLY A 33 -21.33 21.25 14.89
CA GLY A 33 -21.26 20.59 16.21
C GLY A 33 -21.22 19.06 16.19
N GLN A 34 -21.21 18.41 15.02
CA GLN A 34 -21.08 16.95 14.88
C GLN A 34 -20.12 16.60 13.74
N THR A 35 -19.32 15.56 13.93
CA THR A 35 -18.58 14.88 12.86
C THR A 35 -19.53 14.07 11.97
N GLU A 36 -19.05 13.65 10.80
CA GLU A 36 -19.77 12.79 9.87
C GLU A 36 -20.17 11.46 10.53
N LEU A 37 -19.29 10.89 11.36
CA LEU A 37 -19.55 9.66 12.09
C LEU A 37 -20.64 9.85 13.16
N GLU A 38 -20.66 10.98 13.86
CA GLU A 38 -21.69 11.31 14.85
C GLU A 38 -23.06 11.51 14.20
N ALA A 39 -23.11 12.26 13.09
CA ALA A 39 -24.36 12.52 12.36
C ALA A 39 -24.95 11.26 11.68
N ALA A 40 -24.12 10.25 11.38
CA ALA A 40 -24.55 9.04 10.73
C ALA A 40 -25.41 8.13 11.64
N ARG A 41 -26.55 7.64 11.12
CA ARG A 41 -27.37 6.61 11.77
C ARG A 41 -26.68 5.25 11.65
N LYS A 42 -26.09 4.76 12.74
CA LYS A 42 -25.23 3.56 12.77
C LYS A 42 -25.54 2.60 13.94
N PRO A 43 -26.78 2.10 14.06
CA PRO A 43 -27.25 1.38 15.26
C PRO A 43 -26.39 0.17 15.63
N LYS A 44 -25.77 -0.52 14.65
CA LYS A 44 -24.91 -1.68 14.90
C LYS A 44 -23.51 -1.30 15.40
N LEU A 45 -22.96 -0.21 14.89
CA LEU A 45 -21.68 0.30 15.38
C LEU A 45 -21.86 0.88 16.80
N ASP A 46 -22.96 1.60 17.04
CA ASP A 46 -23.31 2.13 18.37
C ASP A 46 -23.56 1.00 19.38
N GLU A 47 -24.24 -0.09 18.99
CA GLU A 47 -24.44 -1.27 19.83
C GLU A 47 -23.10 -1.95 20.19
N THR A 48 -22.20 -2.07 19.20
CA THR A 48 -20.87 -2.66 19.39
C THR A 48 -20.02 -1.82 20.33
N ALA A 49 -20.01 -0.50 20.14
CA ALA A 49 -19.32 0.45 21.00
C ALA A 49 -19.83 0.38 22.45
N ARG A 50 -21.15 0.25 22.66
CA ARG A 50 -21.75 0.14 24.01
C ARG A 50 -21.39 -1.16 24.73
N ARG A 51 -21.19 -2.25 23.98
CA ARG A 51 -20.88 -3.59 24.53
C ARG A 51 -19.38 -3.86 24.65
N GLY A 52 -18.55 -3.00 24.06
CA GLY A 52 -17.10 -3.15 23.99
C GLY A 52 -16.34 -2.07 24.74
N VAL A 53 -15.09 -1.88 24.34
CA VAL A 53 -14.21 -0.82 24.85
C VAL A 53 -13.89 0.12 23.68
N CYS A 54 -14.08 1.42 23.91
CA CYS A 54 -13.74 2.46 22.96
C CYS A 54 -12.43 3.14 23.36
N GLY A 55 -11.70 3.64 22.37
CA GLY A 55 -10.47 4.40 22.56
C GLY A 55 -10.11 5.20 21.32
N LEU A 56 -9.03 5.95 21.41
CA LEU A 56 -8.43 6.66 20.28
C LEU A 56 -7.12 5.98 19.89
N THR A 57 -6.75 6.10 18.62
CA THR A 57 -5.48 5.59 18.11
C THR A 57 -4.80 6.70 17.31
N ASP A 58 -3.52 6.91 17.57
CA ASP A 58 -2.62 7.71 16.75
C ASP A 58 -1.80 6.75 15.89
N PRO A 59 -2.10 6.59 14.60
CA PRO A 59 -1.44 5.56 13.80
C PRO A 59 0.07 5.77 13.65
N VAL A 60 0.61 6.96 13.86
CA VAL A 60 2.06 7.20 13.83
C VAL A 60 2.50 7.92 15.10
N PHE A 61 2.03 9.16 15.27
CA PHE A 61 2.23 9.94 16.47
C PHE A 61 1.24 11.10 16.46
N MET A 62 1.00 11.71 17.63
CA MET A 62 0.15 12.87 17.75
C MET A 62 0.62 13.99 16.80
N GLY A 63 -0.32 14.50 15.99
CA GLY A 63 -0.06 15.58 15.02
C GLY A 63 0.60 15.13 13.71
N ILE A 64 0.88 13.84 13.51
CA ILE A 64 1.39 13.31 12.24
C ILE A 64 0.25 12.71 11.43
N THR A 65 -0.01 13.26 10.24
CA THR A 65 -0.99 12.70 9.30
C THR A 65 -0.34 11.58 8.48
N PRO A 66 -0.72 10.30 8.69
CA PRO A 66 -0.13 9.20 7.95
C PRO A 66 -0.71 9.07 6.54
N GLY A 67 0.11 8.55 5.62
CA GLY A 67 -0.42 7.88 4.43
C GLY A 67 -0.91 6.46 4.77
N SER A 68 -1.64 5.85 3.84
CA SER A 68 -2.21 4.50 4.02
C SER A 68 -1.16 3.44 4.41
N GLY A 69 0.05 3.48 3.82
CA GLY A 69 1.13 2.53 4.14
C GLY A 69 1.53 2.53 5.63
N PRO A 70 2.08 3.65 6.14
CA PRO A 70 2.39 3.80 7.58
C PRO A 70 1.20 3.50 8.49
N ALA A 71 -0.01 3.95 8.15
CA ALA A 71 -1.20 3.69 8.98
C ALA A 71 -1.51 2.19 9.13
N HIS A 72 -1.42 1.43 8.03
CA HIS A 72 -1.68 -0.01 8.07
C HIS A 72 -0.59 -0.79 8.81
N LEU A 73 0.69 -0.40 8.65
CA LEU A 73 1.79 -1.03 9.38
C LEU A 73 1.59 -0.98 10.89
N SER A 74 1.19 0.19 11.40
CA SER A 74 0.92 0.39 12.82
C SER A 74 -0.25 -0.45 13.34
N LEU A 75 -1.30 -0.64 12.53
CA LEU A 75 -2.42 -1.51 12.88
C LEU A 75 -1.99 -2.98 13.04
N PHE A 76 -0.96 -3.40 12.33
CA PHE A 76 -0.35 -4.74 12.47
C PHE A 76 0.77 -4.81 13.51
N GLY A 77 1.00 -3.73 14.25
CA GLY A 77 1.97 -3.68 15.36
C GLY A 77 3.41 -3.39 14.95
N TYR A 78 3.66 -2.99 13.70
CA TYR A 78 4.98 -2.53 13.25
C TYR A 78 5.16 -1.04 13.55
N ASP A 79 6.37 -0.64 13.97
CA ASP A 79 6.71 0.77 14.10
C ASP A 79 6.84 1.42 12.69
N PRO A 80 5.94 2.34 12.31
CA PRO A 80 5.95 2.96 10.98
C PRO A 80 7.11 3.95 10.77
N LEU A 81 7.78 4.38 11.85
CA LEU A 81 8.97 5.23 11.77
C LEU A 81 10.23 4.40 11.51
N HIS A 82 10.23 3.13 11.95
CA HIS A 82 11.30 2.17 11.70
C HIS A 82 11.11 1.44 10.36
N TYR A 83 9.93 0.87 10.13
CA TYR A 83 9.61 0.09 8.94
C TYR A 83 9.01 0.97 7.85
N GLN A 84 9.86 1.51 6.98
CA GLN A 84 9.41 2.33 5.87
C GLN A 84 9.17 1.50 4.61
N LEU A 85 7.90 1.20 4.33
CA LEU A 85 7.51 0.58 3.06
C LEU A 85 7.33 1.65 1.97
N GLY A 86 8.13 1.56 0.92
CA GLY A 86 7.96 2.38 -0.27
C GLY A 86 6.67 2.07 -1.03
N ARG A 87 6.12 3.04 -1.76
CA ARG A 87 4.94 2.78 -2.61
C ARG A 87 5.19 1.75 -3.71
N GLY A 88 6.44 1.63 -4.18
CA GLY A 88 6.83 0.62 -5.16
C GLY A 88 6.60 -0.80 -4.64
N ILE A 89 7.05 -1.09 -3.41
CA ILE A 89 6.88 -2.43 -2.82
C ILE A 89 5.42 -2.74 -2.53
N LEU A 90 4.63 -1.77 -2.05
CA LEU A 90 3.21 -1.98 -1.80
C LEU A 90 2.42 -2.29 -3.09
N GLU A 91 2.68 -1.57 -4.18
CA GLU A 91 2.01 -1.82 -5.47
C GLU A 91 2.48 -3.12 -6.13
N ALA A 92 3.77 -3.45 -6.00
CA ALA A 92 4.33 -4.73 -6.47
C ALA A 92 3.64 -5.91 -5.78
N MET A 93 3.64 -5.92 -4.44
CA MET A 93 3.01 -6.97 -3.65
C MET A 93 1.49 -7.02 -3.88
N GLY A 94 0.82 -5.87 -3.97
CA GLY A 94 -0.61 -5.79 -4.27
C GLY A 94 -0.99 -6.29 -5.66
N SER A 95 -0.05 -6.29 -6.61
CA SER A 95 -0.23 -6.80 -7.97
C SER A 95 0.29 -8.24 -8.15
N GLY A 96 0.69 -8.91 -7.05
CA GLY A 96 1.21 -10.27 -7.08
C GLY A 96 2.63 -10.40 -7.67
N VAL A 97 3.38 -9.30 -7.75
CA VAL A 97 4.77 -9.31 -8.19
C VAL A 97 5.64 -9.75 -7.03
N GLU A 98 6.35 -10.87 -7.18
CA GLU A 98 7.35 -11.32 -6.22
C GLU A 98 8.53 -10.32 -6.18
N VAL A 99 8.94 -9.92 -4.98
CA VAL A 99 10.04 -8.98 -4.77
C VAL A 99 11.04 -9.58 -3.79
N GLY A 100 12.25 -9.86 -4.29
CA GLY A 100 13.38 -10.30 -3.48
C GLY A 100 14.04 -9.15 -2.73
N ARG A 101 14.89 -9.49 -1.76
CA ARG A 101 15.56 -8.53 -0.87
C ARG A 101 16.39 -7.46 -1.60
N GLU A 102 17.02 -7.82 -2.70
CA GLU A 102 17.89 -6.94 -3.50
C GLU A 102 17.19 -6.38 -4.75
N ASP A 103 15.91 -6.69 -4.93
CA ASP A 103 15.14 -6.21 -6.06
C ASP A 103 14.73 -4.76 -5.81
N VAL A 104 14.78 -3.94 -6.84
CA VAL A 104 14.28 -2.57 -6.81
C VAL A 104 12.95 -2.53 -7.53
N VAL A 105 11.93 -1.98 -6.87
CA VAL A 105 10.59 -1.82 -7.44
C VAL A 105 10.15 -0.37 -7.40
N ALA A 106 9.57 0.08 -8.51
CA ALA A 106 9.03 1.42 -8.67
C ALA A 106 7.63 1.36 -9.26
N ARG A 107 6.74 2.20 -8.74
CA ARG A 107 5.44 2.45 -9.36
C ARG A 107 5.62 3.37 -10.56
N GLY A 108 5.10 2.98 -11.70
CA GLY A 108 5.06 3.77 -12.93
C GLY A 108 3.64 4.06 -13.40
N ASN A 109 3.53 5.09 -14.24
CA ASN A 109 2.33 5.42 -14.99
C ASN A 109 2.70 5.60 -16.46
N PHE A 110 1.87 5.11 -17.37
CA PHE A 110 1.85 5.60 -18.74
C PHE A 110 1.33 7.04 -18.77
N ALA A 111 1.97 7.86 -19.59
CA ALA A 111 1.68 9.28 -19.74
C ALA A 111 1.72 9.68 -21.22
N THR A 112 0.94 10.70 -21.58
CA THR A 112 0.95 11.27 -22.93
C THR A 112 1.97 12.41 -22.98
N LEU A 113 2.89 12.33 -23.95
CA LEU A 113 3.82 13.40 -24.25
C LEU A 113 3.38 14.14 -25.52
N SER A 114 3.53 15.46 -25.52
CA SER A 114 3.40 16.31 -26.70
C SER A 114 4.48 17.38 -26.66
N GLN A 115 5.21 17.55 -27.77
CA GLN A 115 6.28 18.56 -27.89
C GLN A 115 7.32 18.50 -26.76
N GLY A 116 7.69 17.29 -26.32
CA GLY A 116 8.65 17.08 -25.24
C GLY A 116 8.11 17.32 -23.82
N LEU A 117 6.84 17.70 -23.68
CA LEU A 117 6.18 17.93 -22.39
C LEU A 117 5.16 16.83 -22.09
N VAL A 118 5.06 16.45 -20.82
CA VAL A 118 4.00 15.54 -20.35
C VAL A 118 2.70 16.32 -20.26
N VAL A 119 1.79 16.09 -21.21
CA VAL A 119 0.48 16.77 -21.27
C VAL A 119 -0.62 16.02 -20.50
N ASP A 120 -0.43 14.71 -20.27
CA ASP A 120 -1.31 13.93 -19.40
C ASP A 120 -0.52 12.85 -18.64
N ARG A 121 -0.46 12.96 -17.31
CA ARG A 121 0.28 12.03 -16.43
C ARG A 121 -0.40 10.67 -16.25
N ARG A 122 -1.55 10.45 -16.89
CA ARG A 122 -2.36 9.22 -16.82
C ARG A 122 -2.73 8.67 -18.19
N ALA A 123 -2.24 9.28 -19.28
CA ALA A 123 -2.54 8.86 -20.64
C ALA A 123 -4.04 8.65 -20.92
N GLY A 124 -4.90 9.56 -20.47
CA GLY A 124 -6.35 9.46 -20.63
C GLY A 124 -7.00 8.33 -19.82
N ARG A 125 -6.26 7.69 -18.90
CA ARG A 125 -6.62 6.41 -18.27
C ARG A 125 -6.94 5.36 -19.34
N ILE A 126 -5.94 5.02 -20.15
CA ILE A 126 -6.01 3.87 -21.06
C ILE A 126 -6.62 2.64 -20.36
N SER A 127 -7.27 1.78 -21.15
CA SER A 127 -7.84 0.55 -20.62
C SER A 127 -6.73 -0.37 -20.09
N THR A 128 -7.09 -1.26 -19.16
CA THR A 128 -6.14 -2.23 -18.60
C THR A 128 -5.59 -3.16 -19.68
N GLU A 129 -6.40 -3.52 -20.66
CA GLU A 129 -5.99 -4.36 -21.80
C GLU A 129 -4.90 -3.67 -22.63
N GLU A 130 -5.03 -2.36 -22.88
CA GLU A 130 -4.01 -1.60 -23.59
C GLU A 130 -2.73 -1.46 -22.75
N ASN A 131 -2.85 -1.27 -21.44
CA ASN A 131 -1.69 -1.28 -20.54
C ASN A 131 -0.93 -2.60 -20.60
N VAL A 132 -1.63 -3.74 -20.52
CA VAL A 132 -1.04 -5.08 -20.64
C VAL A 132 -0.27 -5.20 -21.96
N ARG A 133 -0.88 -4.78 -23.07
CA ARG A 133 -0.23 -4.78 -24.39
C ARG A 133 1.04 -3.95 -24.41
N LEU A 134 1.01 -2.74 -23.84
CA LEU A 134 2.17 -1.84 -23.79
C LEU A 134 3.29 -2.39 -22.90
N CYS A 135 2.97 -2.92 -21.70
CA CYS A 135 3.95 -3.55 -20.82
C CYS A 135 4.61 -4.76 -21.49
N GLN A 136 3.84 -5.61 -22.17
CA GLN A 136 4.38 -6.75 -22.93
C GLN A 136 5.32 -6.29 -24.05
N LEU A 137 4.92 -5.29 -24.83
CA LEU A 137 5.73 -4.74 -25.91
C LEU A 137 7.05 -4.18 -25.35
N LEU A 138 7.01 -3.39 -24.27
CA LEU A 138 8.21 -2.85 -23.65
C LEU A 138 9.11 -3.95 -23.08
N ASN A 139 8.55 -4.95 -22.41
CA ASN A 139 9.32 -6.08 -21.90
C ASN A 139 10.07 -6.87 -22.99
N GLN A 140 9.54 -6.92 -24.22
CA GLN A 140 10.23 -7.54 -25.36
C GLN A 140 11.42 -6.72 -25.85
N GLN A 141 11.42 -5.40 -25.61
CA GLN A 141 12.45 -4.47 -26.07
C GLN A 141 13.45 -4.10 -24.97
N LEU A 142 13.09 -4.32 -23.70
CA LEU A 142 13.96 -4.06 -22.55
C LEU A 142 15.12 -5.07 -22.54
N ALA A 143 16.32 -4.57 -22.83
CA ALA A 143 17.54 -5.34 -22.73
C ALA A 143 18.08 -5.35 -21.29
N GLU A 144 18.85 -6.38 -20.98
CA GLU A 144 19.71 -6.40 -19.80
C GLU A 144 20.79 -5.33 -19.92
N VAL A 145 21.05 -4.61 -18.82
CA VAL A 145 22.10 -3.60 -18.75
C VAL A 145 22.97 -3.88 -17.54
N ASN A 146 24.27 -4.12 -17.75
CA ASN A 146 25.26 -4.37 -16.69
C ASN A 146 24.85 -5.48 -15.69
N GLY A 147 24.30 -6.60 -16.17
CA GLY A 147 23.86 -7.70 -15.30
C GLY A 147 22.52 -7.45 -14.60
N VAL A 148 21.84 -6.35 -14.89
CA VAL A 148 20.53 -6.01 -14.32
C VAL A 148 19.43 -6.25 -15.35
N LYS A 149 18.46 -7.06 -14.96
CA LYS A 149 17.22 -7.27 -15.72
C LYS A 149 16.15 -6.29 -15.24
N ILE A 150 15.34 -5.79 -16.16
CA ILE A 150 14.21 -4.91 -15.87
C ILE A 150 12.96 -5.54 -16.48
N SER A 151 11.85 -5.49 -15.75
CA SER A 151 10.55 -5.89 -16.27
C SER A 151 9.43 -5.01 -15.73
N LEU A 152 8.42 -4.80 -16.56
CA LEU A 152 7.20 -4.07 -16.26
C LEU A 152 6.04 -5.05 -16.04
N TYR A 153 5.30 -4.86 -14.97
CA TYR A 153 4.12 -5.64 -14.61
C TYR A 153 2.89 -4.73 -14.68
N PRO A 154 1.88 -5.08 -15.49
CA PRO A 154 0.72 -4.23 -15.69
C PRO A 154 -0.12 -4.14 -14.42
N GLY A 155 -0.59 -2.93 -14.12
CA GLY A 155 -1.60 -2.65 -13.09
C GLY A 155 -2.93 -2.23 -13.71
N LYS A 156 -3.82 -1.65 -12.91
CA LYS A 156 -5.11 -1.13 -13.40
C LYS A 156 -4.93 0.15 -14.21
N GLU A 157 -5.62 0.24 -15.35
CA GLU A 157 -5.58 1.39 -16.26
C GLU A 157 -4.14 1.74 -16.66
N HIS A 158 -3.69 2.97 -16.46
CA HIS A 158 -2.38 3.49 -16.84
C HIS A 158 -1.22 3.09 -15.93
N ARG A 159 -1.47 2.35 -14.84
CA ARG A 159 -0.46 2.07 -13.81
C ARG A 159 0.31 0.80 -14.13
N PHE A 160 1.58 0.76 -13.73
CA PHE A 160 2.39 -0.46 -13.79
C PHE A 160 3.43 -0.46 -12.67
N VAL A 161 4.03 -1.62 -12.43
CA VAL A 161 5.18 -1.78 -11.54
C VAL A 161 6.40 -2.10 -12.38
N LEU A 162 7.46 -1.32 -12.23
CA LEU A 162 8.78 -1.67 -12.73
C LEU A 162 9.51 -2.44 -11.64
N LYS A 163 10.10 -3.58 -12.00
CA LYS A 163 11.00 -4.37 -11.15
C LYS A 163 12.36 -4.46 -11.85
N SER A 164 13.44 -4.22 -11.12
CA SER A 164 14.80 -4.50 -11.59
C SER A 164 15.57 -5.34 -10.58
N TRP A 165 16.37 -6.28 -11.07
CA TRP A 165 17.14 -7.22 -10.24
C TRP A 165 18.41 -7.68 -10.95
N GLN A 166 19.39 -8.14 -10.16
CA GLN A 166 20.67 -8.61 -10.70
C GLN A 166 20.60 -10.10 -11.07
N ILE A 167 21.10 -10.46 -12.25
CA ILE A 167 21.14 -11.84 -12.72
C ILE A 167 22.27 -12.61 -12.02
N GLY A 168 22.00 -13.87 -11.65
CA GLY A 168 22.99 -14.77 -11.03
C GLY A 168 23.01 -14.76 -9.49
N ARG A 169 22.12 -13.99 -8.85
CA ARG A 169 21.84 -14.11 -7.41
C ARG A 169 20.43 -14.68 -7.27
N ALA A 170 20.34 -15.95 -6.86
CA ALA A 170 19.07 -16.60 -6.61
C ALA A 170 18.28 -15.83 -5.54
N HIS A 171 16.96 -15.75 -5.72
CA HIS A 171 16.04 -15.32 -4.69
C HIS A 171 16.14 -16.33 -3.53
N VAL A 172 16.76 -15.93 -2.42
CA VAL A 172 16.72 -16.65 -1.15
C VAL A 172 15.62 -16.06 -0.29
#